data_AF-A0A8H5KXC3-F1
#
_entry.id   AF-A0A8H5KXC3-F1
#
_cell.length_a   1.000
_cell.length_b   1.000
_cell.length_c   1.000
_cell.angle_alpha   90.00
_cell.angle_beta   90.00
_cell.angle_gamma   90.00
#
_symmetry.space_group_name_H-M   'P 1'
#
loop_
_entity.id
_entity.type
_entity.pdbx_description
1 polymer ?
#
loop_
_entity_poly.entity_id
_entity_poly.type
_entity_poly.pdbx_seq_one_letter_code
_entity_poly.pdbx_strand_id
1 'polypeptide(L)'
;MIDLARGVGPVISYGPHDHENNRNQIWSVWALPGEDTVWIKSEANDQWLTANESGQRVIVGKPEWSYESAQWIVQSGDIRNLHRDTTVTIWNKRYADRVLDLEFGNGPGSPILSYKHHDGPNQIFRLWKRRQTTDLYFAGPRSLRTSHRVT
;
A
#
# COMPACT_ATOMS: atom_id res chain seq x y z
N MET A 1 1.16 -2.73 -8.67
CA MET A 1 0.28 -2.97 -7.51
C MET A 1 1.10 -3.58 -6.41
N ILE A 2 0.67 -3.47 -5.16
CA ILE A 2 1.35 -4.15 -4.04
C ILE A 2 0.98 -5.63 -4.07
N ASP A 3 1.99 -6.50 -4.08
CA ASP A 3 1.88 -7.96 -4.16
C ASP A 3 2.66 -8.61 -3.03
N LEU A 4 2.05 -9.57 -2.33
CA LEU A 4 2.77 -10.48 -1.45
C LEU A 4 3.32 -11.63 -2.28
N ALA A 5 4.62 -11.60 -2.60
CA ALA A 5 5.21 -12.51 -3.57
C ALA A 5 4.90 -13.97 -3.26
N ARG A 6 4.20 -14.66 -4.17
CA ARG A 6 3.78 -16.06 -4.01
C ARG A 6 2.92 -16.33 -2.75
N GLY A 7 2.32 -15.30 -2.17
CA GLY A 7 1.46 -15.37 -0.98
C GLY A 7 2.18 -15.48 0.36
N VAL A 8 3.51 -15.61 0.39
CA VAL A 8 4.29 -15.77 1.64
C VAL A 8 5.65 -15.07 1.62
N GLY A 9 6.06 -14.52 0.47
CA GLY A 9 7.36 -13.91 0.26
C GLY A 9 7.41 -12.43 0.64
N PRO A 10 8.35 -11.66 0.06
CA PRO A 10 8.43 -10.22 0.30
C PRO A 10 7.22 -9.48 -0.29
N VAL A 11 6.93 -8.31 0.29
CA VAL A 11 5.97 -7.36 -0.27
C VAL A 11 6.68 -6.55 -1.37
N ILE A 12 6.18 -6.66 -2.59
CA ILE A 12 6.80 -6.10 -3.80
C ILE A 12 5.77 -5.37 -4.67
N SER A 13 6.24 -4.60 -5.65
CA SER A 13 5.40 -4.19 -6.76
C SER A 13 5.23 -5.34 -7.76
N TYR A 14 4.05 -5.44 -8.35
CA TYR A 14 3.81 -6.37 -9.46
C TYR A 14 2.82 -5.80 -10.48
N GLY A 15 2.83 -6.39 -11.68
CA GLY A 15 1.97 -5.98 -12.79
C GLY A 15 0.48 -6.18 -12.50
N PRO A 16 -0.42 -5.45 -13.18
CA PRO A 16 -1.87 -5.45 -12.89
C PRO A 16 -2.64 -6.70 -13.37
N HIS A 17 -1.93 -7.75 -13.82
CA HIS A 17 -2.56 -8.88 -14.48
C HIS A 17 -3.39 -9.71 -13.49
N ASP A 18 -4.68 -9.86 -13.80
CA ASP A 18 -5.66 -10.63 -13.02
C ASP A 18 -5.80 -10.22 -11.54
N HIS A 19 -5.60 -8.94 -11.25
CA HIS A 19 -5.65 -8.39 -9.89
C HIS A 19 -6.97 -8.62 -9.17
N GLU A 20 -8.07 -8.78 -9.91
CA GLU A 20 -9.38 -9.07 -9.31
C GLU A 20 -9.45 -10.47 -8.66
N ASN A 21 -8.59 -11.40 -9.08
CA ASN A 21 -8.56 -12.80 -8.63
C ASN A 21 -7.25 -13.21 -7.96
N ASN A 22 -6.16 -12.48 -8.19
CA ASN A 22 -4.87 -12.77 -7.55
C ASN A 22 -4.87 -12.32 -6.08
N ARG A 23 -5.09 -13.27 -5.17
CA ARG A 23 -5.09 -13.03 -3.71
C ARG A 23 -3.81 -12.38 -3.17
N ASN A 24 -2.68 -12.54 -3.85
CA ASN A 24 -1.42 -11.88 -3.46
C ASN A 24 -1.50 -10.35 -3.57
N GLN A 25 -2.44 -9.83 -4.35
CA GLN A 25 -2.60 -8.41 -4.67
C GLN A 25 -3.86 -7.81 -4.06
N ILE A 26 -4.66 -8.62 -3.35
CA ILE A 26 -5.87 -8.19 -2.66
C ILE A 26 -5.51 -7.91 -1.20
N TRP A 27 -5.89 -6.72 -0.71
CA TRP A 27 -5.59 -6.28 0.65
C TRP A 27 -6.85 -5.76 1.35
N SER A 28 -7.23 -6.36 2.46
CA SER A 28 -8.34 -5.86 3.26
C SER A 28 -7.88 -4.69 4.13
N VAL A 29 -8.64 -3.61 4.14
CA VAL A 29 -8.36 -2.43 4.98
C VAL A 29 -9.40 -2.36 6.09
N TRP A 30 -8.91 -2.43 7.33
CA TRP A 30 -9.71 -2.47 8.54
C TRP A 30 -9.51 -1.17 9.32
N ALA A 31 -10.56 -0.37 9.45
CA ALA A 31 -10.55 0.82 10.29
C ALA A 31 -11.35 0.53 11.57
N LEU A 32 -10.78 0.85 12.73
CA LEU A 32 -11.53 0.80 13.99
C LEU A 32 -12.40 2.07 14.11
N PRO A 33 -13.68 1.96 14.51
CA PRO A 33 -14.53 3.13 14.72
C PRO A 33 -13.92 4.08 15.75
N GLY A 34 -13.73 5.36 15.38
CA GLY A 34 -13.16 6.39 16.25
C GLY A 34 -11.65 6.55 16.18
N GLU A 35 -10.94 5.63 15.52
CA GLU A 35 -9.49 5.73 15.28
C GLU A 35 -9.20 6.35 13.91
N ASP A 36 -8.10 7.07 13.80
CA ASP A 36 -7.56 7.61 12.55
C ASP A 36 -6.67 6.61 11.79
N THR A 37 -6.45 5.44 12.39
CA THR A 37 -5.59 4.40 11.85
C THR A 37 -6.36 3.24 11.23
N VAL A 38 -5.70 2.58 10.29
CA VAL A 38 -6.15 1.39 9.61
C VAL A 38 -5.11 0.28 9.73
N TRP A 39 -5.62 -0.94 9.61
CA TRP A 39 -4.84 -2.15 9.48
C TRP A 39 -5.00 -2.71 8.07
N ILE A 40 -3.90 -3.15 7.46
CA ILE A 40 -3.89 -3.62 6.06
C ILE A 40 -3.54 -5.11 6.07
N LYS A 41 -4.51 -5.98 5.78
CA LYS A 41 -4.35 -7.44 5.79
C LYS A 41 -4.10 -7.97 4.37
N SER A 42 -3.12 -8.83 4.21
CA SER A 42 -2.97 -9.64 3.00
C SER A 42 -4.09 -10.68 2.94
N GLU A 43 -4.83 -10.70 1.84
CA GLU A 43 -5.81 -11.76 1.59
C GLU A 43 -5.15 -13.06 1.11
N ALA A 44 -3.84 -13.11 0.87
CA ALA A 44 -3.17 -14.35 0.51
C ALA A 44 -2.88 -15.26 1.70
N ASN A 45 -2.59 -14.67 2.87
CA ASN A 45 -2.14 -15.43 4.05
C ASN A 45 -2.66 -14.92 5.40
N ASP A 46 -3.62 -13.99 5.40
CA ASP A 46 -4.24 -13.44 6.60
C ASP A 46 -3.27 -12.75 7.57
N GLN A 47 -2.18 -12.18 7.05
CA GLN A 47 -1.19 -11.43 7.83
C GLN A 47 -1.25 -9.93 7.55
N TRP A 48 -0.83 -9.13 8.54
CA TRP A 48 -0.91 -7.67 8.54
C TRP A 48 0.37 -7.01 8.04
N LEU A 49 0.23 -6.06 7.13
CA LEU A 49 1.31 -5.22 6.66
C LEU A 49 1.91 -4.43 7.83
N THR A 50 3.20 -4.63 8.05
CA THR A 50 3.92 -4.08 9.19
C THR A 50 5.17 -3.36 8.69
N ALA A 51 5.34 -2.11 9.13
CA ALA A 51 6.58 -1.38 8.93
C ALA A 51 7.70 -2.06 9.71
N ASN A 52 8.79 -2.34 9.01
CA ASN A 52 10.07 -2.61 9.65
C ASN A 52 10.78 -1.27 9.93
N GLU A 53 11.97 -1.30 10.51
CA GLU A 53 12.79 -0.11 10.79
C GLU A 53 13.08 0.77 9.55
N SER A 54 13.86 1.85 9.71
CA SER A 54 14.05 2.87 8.67
C SER A 54 14.63 2.35 7.38
N GLY A 55 13.97 2.65 6.26
CA GLY A 55 14.43 2.26 4.94
C GLY A 55 14.44 0.75 4.72
N GLN A 56 13.79 -0.01 5.60
CA GLN A 56 13.62 -1.44 5.46
C GLN A 56 12.35 -1.76 4.70
N ARG A 57 12.36 -2.95 4.11
CA ARG A 57 11.19 -3.53 3.45
C ARG A 57 10.06 -3.68 4.47
N VAL A 58 8.84 -3.34 4.05
CA VAL A 58 7.66 -3.73 4.82
C VAL A 58 7.51 -5.25 4.78
N ILE A 59 7.00 -5.80 5.87
CA ILE A 59 6.77 -7.24 6.02
C ILE A 59 5.28 -7.48 6.28
N VAL A 60 4.89 -8.75 6.27
CA VAL A 60 3.60 -9.18 6.79
C VAL A 60 3.82 -10.02 8.06
N GLY A 61 2.94 -9.88 9.04
CA GLY A 61 3.04 -10.62 10.30
C GLY A 61 1.71 -10.72 11.04
N LYS A 62 1.74 -11.27 12.26
CA LYS A 62 0.58 -11.31 13.17
C LYS A 62 0.90 -10.53 14.45
N PRO A 63 1.14 -9.21 14.37
CA PRO A 63 1.46 -8.41 15.54
C PRO A 63 0.22 -8.24 16.44
N GLU A 64 0.46 -7.92 17.71
CA GLU A 64 -0.61 -7.54 18.62
C GLU A 64 -1.22 -6.21 18.21
N TRP A 65 -2.50 -5.98 18.53
CA TRP A 65 -3.22 -4.74 18.17
C TRP A 65 -2.57 -3.46 18.72
N SER A 66 -1.76 -3.56 19.76
CA SER A 66 -1.00 -2.45 20.34
C SER A 66 0.22 -2.02 19.50
N TYR A 67 0.64 -2.82 18.52
CA TYR A 67 1.86 -2.56 17.76
C TYR A 67 1.61 -1.51 16.69
N GLU A 68 2.04 -0.28 16.98
CA GLU A 68 1.89 0.86 16.08
C GLU A 68 2.64 0.71 14.74
N SER A 69 3.63 -0.19 14.65
CA SER A 69 4.30 -0.49 13.38
C SER A 69 3.38 -1.16 12.36
N ALA A 70 2.26 -1.76 12.80
CA ALA A 70 1.24 -2.35 11.94
C ALA A 70 0.01 -1.45 11.74
N GLN A 71 0.01 -0.27 12.38
CA GLN A 71 -1.04 0.72 12.26
C GLN A 71 -0.63 1.78 11.22
N TRP A 72 -1.53 2.06 10.29
CA TRP A 72 -1.28 2.97 9.17
C TRP A 72 -2.30 4.09 9.14
N ILE A 73 -1.91 5.27 8.67
CA ILE A 73 -2.80 6.42 8.50
C ILE A 73 -2.88 6.72 7.01
N VAL A 74 -4.09 6.71 6.46
CA VAL A 74 -4.32 6.98 5.03
C VAL A 74 -4.69 8.45 4.86
N GLN A 75 -3.85 9.20 4.14
CA GLN A 75 -4.05 10.63 3.89
C GLN A 75 -4.33 10.92 2.41
N SER A 76 -4.86 12.12 2.15
CA SER A 76 -5.10 12.69 0.81
C SER A 76 -6.17 12.02 -0.04
N GLY A 77 -6.94 11.06 0.51
CA GLY A 77 -8.10 10.46 -0.14
C GLY A 77 -9.11 9.90 0.87
N ASP A 78 -10.37 9.79 0.45
CA ASP A 78 -11.45 9.22 1.28
C ASP A 78 -11.59 7.71 1.02
N ILE A 79 -11.07 6.90 1.94
CA ILE A 79 -11.15 5.43 1.84
C ILE A 79 -12.59 4.88 1.94
N ARG A 80 -13.54 5.68 2.46
CA ARG A 80 -14.96 5.30 2.54
C ARG A 80 -15.70 5.60 1.25
N ASN A 81 -15.19 6.53 0.45
CA ASN A 81 -15.75 6.95 -0.83
C ASN A 81 -14.67 6.99 -1.93
N LEU A 82 -14.20 5.81 -2.33
CA LEU A 82 -13.16 5.69 -3.36
C LEU A 82 -13.69 6.00 -4.75
N HIS A 83 -13.06 6.96 -5.41
CA HIS A 83 -13.18 7.22 -6.84
C HIS A 83 -12.06 6.52 -7.60
N ARG A 84 -12.23 6.37 -8.92
CA ARG A 84 -11.24 5.68 -9.75
C ARG A 84 -9.86 6.32 -9.64
N ASP A 85 -9.78 7.62 -9.46
CA ASP A 85 -8.56 8.43 -9.39
C ASP A 85 -8.11 8.75 -7.96
N THR A 86 -8.77 8.19 -6.93
CA THR A 86 -8.37 8.40 -5.54
C THR A 86 -6.95 7.92 -5.32
N THR A 87 -6.07 8.87 -5.03
CA THR A 87 -4.69 8.63 -4.61
C THR A 87 -4.52 8.96 -3.14
N VAL A 88 -3.63 8.23 -2.48
CA VAL A 88 -3.37 8.37 -1.06
C VAL A 88 -1.88 8.28 -0.77
N THR A 89 -1.50 8.88 0.34
CA THR A 89 -0.22 8.62 1.01
C THR A 89 -0.52 7.82 2.28
N ILE A 90 0.25 6.75 2.53
CA ILE A 90 -0.03 5.80 3.60
C ILE A 90 1.10 5.90 4.62
N TRP A 91 0.84 6.60 5.71
CA TRP A 91 1.78 6.89 6.78
C TRP A 91 1.82 5.78 7.82
N ASN A 92 2.97 5.54 8.43
CA ASN A 92 3.05 4.61 9.55
C ASN A 92 2.81 5.35 10.88
N LYS A 93 2.04 4.76 11.80
CA LYS A 93 1.77 5.39 13.10
C LYS A 93 3.03 5.48 13.98
N ARG A 94 3.81 4.39 14.07
CA ARG A 94 5.02 4.33 14.90
C ARG A 94 6.12 5.27 14.38
N TYR A 95 6.31 5.30 13.07
CA TYR A 95 7.35 6.09 12.42
C TYR A 95 6.71 7.29 11.72
N ALA A 96 6.47 8.35 12.50
CA ALA A 96 5.68 9.52 12.07
C ALA A 96 6.24 10.27 10.85
N ASP A 97 7.52 10.08 10.50
CA ASP A 97 8.14 10.67 9.32
C ASP A 97 8.12 9.75 8.08
N ARG A 98 7.39 8.62 8.15
CA ARG A 98 7.46 7.56 7.12
C ARG A 98 6.15 7.18 6.51
N VAL A 99 6.28 6.79 5.25
CA VAL A 99 5.19 6.37 4.38
C VAL A 99 5.56 5.08 3.66
N LEU A 100 4.55 4.41 3.11
CA LEU A 100 4.79 3.40 2.09
C LEU A 100 5.50 4.04 0.90
N ASP A 101 6.50 3.35 0.38
CA ASP A 101 7.34 3.83 -0.71
C ASP A 101 7.66 2.66 -1.63
N LEU A 102 7.48 2.84 -2.93
CA LEU A 102 8.02 1.92 -3.93
C LEU A 102 9.49 2.25 -4.17
N GLU A 103 10.38 1.32 -3.85
CA GLU A 103 11.82 1.53 -3.94
C GLU A 103 12.23 2.09 -5.33
N PHE A 104 12.78 3.30 -5.32
CA PHE A 104 13.18 4.10 -6.50
C PHE A 104 12.09 4.30 -7.58
N GLY A 105 10.82 4.00 -7.28
CA GLY A 105 9.74 4.00 -8.28
C GLY A 105 9.88 2.90 -9.34
N ASN A 106 10.65 1.85 -9.07
CA ASN A 106 10.99 0.81 -10.04
C ASN A 106 9.81 -0.11 -10.37
N GLY A 107 9.91 -0.80 -11.52
CA GLY A 107 8.88 -1.70 -12.07
C GLY A 107 8.64 -2.98 -11.24
N PRO A 108 7.89 -3.95 -11.80
CA PRO A 108 7.55 -5.21 -11.12
C PRO A 108 8.76 -5.92 -10.50
N GLY A 109 8.57 -6.48 -9.30
CA GLY A 109 9.60 -7.13 -8.49
C GLY A 109 10.26 -6.20 -7.46
N SER A 110 10.01 -4.89 -7.54
CA SER A 110 10.69 -3.92 -6.67
C SER A 110 10.09 -3.92 -5.25
N PRO A 111 10.92 -3.80 -4.21
CA PRO A 111 10.44 -3.78 -2.83
C PRO A 111 9.48 -2.63 -2.52
N ILE A 112 8.55 -2.89 -1.60
CA ILE A 112 7.81 -1.85 -0.89
C ILE A 112 8.51 -1.59 0.45
N LEU A 113 8.75 -0.32 0.75
CA LEU A 113 9.51 0.15 1.90
C LEU A 113 8.63 0.94 2.87
N SER A 114 9.09 1.03 4.12
CA SER A 114 8.74 2.12 5.03
C SER A 114 9.86 3.16 4.97
N TYR A 115 9.63 4.24 4.22
CA TYR A 115 10.67 5.22 3.90
C TYR A 115 10.29 6.63 4.33
N LYS A 116 11.29 7.48 4.54
CA LYS A 116 11.09 8.88 4.90
C LYS A 116 10.25 9.57 3.84
N HIS A 117 9.23 10.31 4.26
CA HIS A 117 8.40 11.09 3.35
C HIS A 117 9.23 12.16 2.61
N HIS A 118 9.07 12.23 1.28
CA HIS A 118 9.76 13.18 0.40
C HIS A 118 8.89 13.68 -0.76
N ASP A 119 7.57 13.49 -0.67
CA ASP A 119 6.58 13.92 -1.69
C ASP A 119 6.81 13.31 -3.09
N GLY A 120 7.67 12.29 -3.20
CA GLY A 120 7.97 11.63 -4.46
C GLY A 120 6.78 10.84 -5.01
N PRO A 121 6.68 10.69 -6.34
CA PRO A 121 5.58 9.96 -6.97
C PRO A 121 5.51 8.50 -6.55
N ASN A 122 6.63 7.91 -6.12
CA ASN A 122 6.73 6.55 -5.59
C ASN A 122 6.12 6.38 -4.18
N GLN A 123 5.66 7.46 -3.54
CA GLN A 123 4.96 7.46 -2.24
C GLN A 123 3.45 7.68 -2.35
N ILE A 124 2.95 7.85 -3.59
CA ILE A 124 1.55 8.14 -3.88
C ILE A 124 0.90 6.91 -4.50
N PHE A 125 -0.03 6.28 -3.80
CA PHE A 125 -0.68 5.05 -4.23
C PHE A 125 -2.10 5.33 -4.70
N ARG A 126 -2.57 4.61 -5.70
CA ARG A 126 -3.96 4.70 -6.14
C ARG A 126 -4.76 3.57 -5.51
N LEU A 127 -5.91 3.86 -4.92
CA LEU A 127 -6.77 2.83 -4.32
C LEU A 127 -7.84 2.38 -5.31
N TRP A 128 -8.12 1.07 -5.36
CA TRP A 128 -9.25 0.54 -6.10
C TRP A 128 -10.11 -0.30 -5.17
N LYS A 129 -11.43 -0.19 -5.27
CA LYS A 129 -12.35 -1.05 -4.52
C LYS A 129 -12.65 -2.30 -5.33
N ARG A 130 -12.56 -3.48 -4.70
CA ARG A 130 -13.05 -4.71 -5.31
C ARG A 130 -14.57 -4.66 -5.44
N ARG A 131 -15.08 -4.91 -6.64
CA ARG A 131 -16.53 -4.99 -6.86
C ARG A 131 -17.04 -6.16 -6.00
N GLN A 132 -17.97 -5.86 -5.10
CA GLN A 132 -18.72 -6.75 -4.19
C GLN A 132 -18.22 -6.96 -2.74
N THR A 133 -17.15 -6.31 -2.28
CA THR A 133 -16.72 -6.40 -0.86
C THR A 133 -16.13 -5.08 -0.31
N THR A 134 -15.84 -5.02 0.99
CA THR A 134 -15.09 -3.96 1.69
C THR A 134 -13.59 -3.94 1.39
N ASP A 135 -13.12 -4.77 0.46
CA ASP A 135 -11.69 -4.96 0.18
C ASP A 135 -11.13 -3.87 -0.73
N LEU A 136 -9.87 -3.48 -0.48
CA LEU A 136 -9.16 -2.46 -1.25
C LEU A 136 -7.97 -3.07 -2.02
N TYR A 137 -7.59 -2.38 -3.07
CA TYR A 137 -6.36 -2.63 -3.84
C TYR A 137 -5.46 -1.42 -3.74
N PHE A 138 -4.17 -1.67 -3.63
CA PHE A 138 -3.15 -0.64 -3.81
C PHE A 138 -2.58 -0.75 -5.22
N ALA A 139 -3.08 0.08 -6.14
CA ALA A 139 -2.42 0.29 -7.41
C ALA A 139 -1.12 1.08 -7.21
N GLY A 140 -0.11 0.71 -8.00
CA GLY A 140 1.24 1.25 -7.88
C GLY A 140 1.31 2.76 -8.11
N PRO A 141 2.50 3.35 -7.95
CA PRO A 141 2.66 4.79 -7.99
C PRO A 141 2.29 5.43 -9.32
N ARG A 142 1.85 6.68 -9.25
CA ARG A 142 1.48 7.48 -10.42
C ARG A 142 2.72 7.70 -11.30
N SER A 143 2.79 6.98 -12.42
CA SER A 143 3.72 7.32 -13.49
C SER A 143 3.34 8.69 -14.07
N LEU A 144 4.25 9.67 -13.95
CA LEU A 144 4.18 10.89 -14.73
C LEU A 144 4.41 10.51 -16.19
N ARG A 145 3.34 10.49 -17.00
CA ARG A 145 3.50 10.50 -18.46
C ARG A 145 4.15 11.83 -18.83
N THR A 146 5.43 11.82 -19.17
CA THR A 146 6.08 12.92 -19.90
C THR A 146 5.39 13.09 -21.25
N SER A 147 4.52 14.07 -21.35
CA SER A 147 4.02 14.62 -22.60
C SER A 147 5.23 15.12 -23.42
N HIS A 148 5.68 14.35 -24.39
CA HIS A 148 6.50 14.88 -25.47
C HIS A 148 5.57 15.58 -26.43
N ARG A 149 5.55 16.91 -26.38
CA ARG A 149 5.05 17.74 -27.47
C ARG A 149 6.20 17.85 -28.46
N VAL A 150 6.15 17.06 -29.52
CA VAL A 150 7.00 17.30 -30.70
C VAL A 150 6.32 18.43 -31.46
N THR A 151 6.97 19.59 -31.45
CA THR A 151 6.74 20.69 -32.41
C THR A 151 7.24 20.31 -33.78
#